data_AF-A0A498MWH8-F1
#
_entry.id   AF-A0A498MWH8-F1
#
_cell.length_a   1.000
_cell.length_b   1.000
_cell.length_c   1.000
_cell.angle_alpha   90.00
_cell.angle_beta   90.00
_cell.angle_gamma   90.00
#
_symmetry.space_group_name_H-M   'P 1'
#
loop_
_entity.id
_entity.type
_entity.pdbx_description
1 polymer ?
#
loop_
_entity_poly.entity_id
_entity_poly.type
_entity_poly.pdbx_seq_one_letter_code
_entity_poly.pdbx_strand_id
1 'polypeptide(L)'
;MLKDSLIRQPTEEDPDEGIKDIVEIALKKMDYDHDGKVSYSDFEKTVKDENLLLEAFGNCLPNAKSVLVFEQHAFQELHGH
;
A
#
# COMPACT_ATOMS: atom_id res chain seq x y z
N MET A 1 -0.08 -5.68 5.46
CA MET A 1 -0.09 -4.24 5.14
C MET A 1 -0.36 -3.43 6.40
N LEU A 2 -0.20 -2.10 6.41
CA LEU A 2 -0.53 -1.26 7.58
C LEU A 2 -1.95 -1.51 8.11
N LYS A 3 -2.93 -1.66 7.19
CA LYS A 3 -4.31 -2.05 7.52
C LYS A 3 -4.47 -3.47 8.12
N ASP A 4 -3.50 -4.37 7.89
CA ASP A 4 -3.51 -5.73 8.41
C ASP A 4 -2.67 -5.88 9.70
N SER A 5 -1.88 -4.87 10.06
CA SER A 5 -1.21 -4.80 11.37
C SER A 5 -2.19 -4.56 12.52
N LEU A 6 -3.40 -4.10 12.20
CA LEU A 6 -4.56 -4.08 13.11
C LEU A 6 -5.15 -5.49 13.25
N ILE A 7 -4.36 -6.42 13.78
CA ILE A 7 -4.90 -7.69 14.28
C ILE A 7 -5.76 -7.34 15.49
N ARG A 8 -7.08 -7.32 15.28
CA ARG A 8 -8.11 -7.08 16.31
C ARG A 8 -7.75 -7.74 17.64
N GLN A 9 -7.35 -6.93 18.63
CA GLN A 9 -7.47 -7.35 20.02
C GLN A 9 -8.96 -7.28 20.41
N PRO A 10 -9.50 -8.21 21.22
CA PRO A 10 -10.94 -8.32 21.46
C PRO A 10 -11.57 -7.25 22.35
N THR A 11 -10.98 -6.06 22.50
CA THR A 11 -11.44 -5.05 23.46
C THR A 11 -11.51 -3.64 22.85
N GLU A 12 -12.75 -3.21 22.59
CA GLU A 12 -13.28 -1.85 22.83
C GLU A 12 -12.66 -0.59 22.17
N GLU A 13 -11.79 -0.70 21.16
CA GLU A 13 -11.35 0.52 20.44
C GLU A 13 -12.29 0.86 19.26
N ASP A 14 -12.72 2.12 19.23
CA ASP A 14 -13.51 2.72 18.16
C ASP A 14 -12.75 2.52 16.82
N PRO A 15 -13.36 1.90 15.79
CA PRO A 15 -12.70 1.71 14.50
C PRO A 15 -12.15 3.00 13.88
N ASP A 16 -12.71 4.16 14.23
CA ASP A 16 -12.24 5.45 13.75
C ASP A 16 -10.89 5.87 14.37
N GLU A 17 -10.57 5.43 15.59
CA GLU A 17 -9.26 5.69 16.22
C GLU A 17 -8.15 4.92 15.50
N GLY A 18 -8.39 3.66 15.12
CA GLY A 18 -7.43 2.89 14.32
C GLY A 18 -7.17 3.51 12.93
N ILE A 19 -8.17 4.18 12.34
CA ILE A 19 -7.99 4.93 11.10
C ILE A 19 -7.14 6.18 11.33
N LYS A 20 -7.41 6.94 12.41
CA LYS A 20 -6.60 8.12 12.77
C LYS A 20 -5.14 7.76 12.97
N ASP A 21 -4.86 6.66 13.66
CA ASP A 21 -3.49 6.18 13.89
C ASP A 21 -2.77 5.85 12.57
N ILE A 22 -3.44 5.19 11.62
CA ILE A 22 -2.86 4.92 10.29
C ILE A 22 -2.56 6.22 9.56
N VAL A 23 -3.48 7.19 9.60
CA VAL A 23 -3.29 8.51 8.97
C VAL A 23 -2.10 9.24 9.61
N GLU A 24 -1.99 9.24 10.93
CA GLU A 24 -0.90 9.87 11.65
C GLU A 24 0.46 9.20 11.35
N ILE A 25 0.50 7.87 11.29
CA ILE A 25 1.70 7.11 10.90
C ILE A 25 2.11 7.46 9.46
N ALA A 26 1.15 7.53 8.54
CA ALA A 26 1.41 7.89 7.15
C ALA A 26 2.00 9.29 7.03
N LEU A 27 1.40 10.28 7.71
CA LEU A 27 1.91 11.65 7.73
C LEU A 27 3.31 11.71 8.35
N LYS A 28 3.54 11.10 9.52
CA LYS A 28 4.88 11.06 10.14
C LYS A 28 5.95 10.45 9.25
N LYS A 29 5.57 9.50 8.39
CA LYS A 29 6.50 8.75 7.54
C LYS A 29 6.73 9.41 6.18
N MET A 30 5.71 10.07 5.63
CA MET A 30 5.70 10.56 4.24
C MET A 30 5.73 12.08 4.14
N ASP A 31 5.13 12.82 5.07
CA ASP A 31 5.04 14.29 5.02
C ASP A 31 6.38 14.94 5.42
N TYR A 32 7.24 15.23 4.43
CA TYR A 32 8.57 15.78 4.67
C TYR A 32 8.57 17.29 4.93
N ASP A 33 7.59 18.02 4.41
CA ASP A 33 7.48 19.48 4.61
C ASP A 33 6.52 19.87 5.74
N HIS A 34 5.87 18.88 6.35
CA HIS A 34 4.97 19.00 7.50
C HIS A 34 3.75 19.89 7.22
N ASP A 35 3.23 19.86 5.99
CA ASP A 35 2.03 20.61 5.59
C ASP A 35 0.71 19.90 5.91
N GLY A 36 0.80 18.68 6.47
CA GLY A 36 -0.34 17.83 6.83
C GLY A 36 -0.91 17.04 5.64
N LYS A 37 -0.18 16.94 4.53
CA LYS A 37 -0.56 16.20 3.34
C LYS A 37 0.62 15.36 2.85
N VAL A 38 0.34 14.53 1.84
CA VAL A 38 1.37 13.78 1.13
C VAL A 38 1.33 14.23 -0.32
N SER A 39 2.29 15.06 -0.72
CA SER A 39 2.46 15.45 -2.11
C SER A 39 3.01 14.30 -2.96
N TYR A 40 3.02 14.45 -4.28
CA TYR A 40 3.69 13.46 -5.14
C TYR A 40 5.19 13.35 -4.84
N SER A 41 5.87 14.46 -4.58
CA SER A 41 7.30 14.46 -4.24
C SER A 41 7.59 13.74 -2.93
N ASP A 42 6.72 13.91 -1.94
CA ASP A 42 6.79 13.19 -0.67
C ASP A 42 6.65 11.70 -0.89
N PHE A 43 5.55 11.30 -1.55
CA PHE A 43 5.27 9.91 -1.85
C PHE A 43 6.39 9.25 -2.67
N GLU A 44 6.82 9.90 -3.75
CA GLU A 44 7.87 9.39 -4.65
C GLU A 44 9.18 9.18 -3.88
N LYS A 45 9.58 10.16 -3.06
CA LYS A 45 10.78 10.05 -2.23
C LYS A 45 10.65 8.92 -1.22
N THR A 46 9.54 8.84 -0.48
CA THR A 46 9.32 7.77 0.50
C THR A 46 9.35 6.40 -0.14
N VAL A 47 8.72 6.20 -1.30
CA VAL A 47 8.68 4.90 -1.98
C VAL A 47 10.05 4.51 -2.55
N LYS A 48 10.83 5.48 -3.04
CA LYS A 48 12.22 5.22 -3.47
C LYS A 48 13.11 4.80 -2.30
N ASP A 49 12.92 5.40 -1.13
CA ASP A 49 13.68 5.07 0.07
C ASP A 49 13.19 3.76 0.73
N GLU A 50 11.87 3.50 0.68
CA GLU A 50 11.21 2.34 1.29
C GLU A 50 10.09 1.80 0.39
N ASN A 51 10.47 0.93 -0.56
CA ASN A 51 9.58 0.38 -1.59
C ASN A 51 8.33 -0.35 -1.05
N LEU A 52 8.35 -0.83 0.21
CA LEU A 52 7.20 -1.48 0.84
C LEU A 52 5.99 -0.55 1.01
N LEU A 53 6.21 0.77 0.99
CA LEU A 53 5.16 1.77 1.17
C LEU A 53 4.41 2.15 -0.11
N LEU A 54 4.77 1.56 -1.26
CA LEU A 54 4.10 1.81 -2.55
C LEU A 54 2.58 1.58 -2.48
N GLU A 55 2.16 0.55 -1.74
CA GLU A 55 0.75 0.17 -1.55
C GLU A 55 0.29 0.42 -0.10
N ALA A 56 0.90 1.38 0.62
CA ALA A 56 0.64 1.62 2.04
C ALA A 56 -0.85 1.85 2.38
N PHE A 57 -1.60 2.49 1.47
CA PHE A 57 -3.02 2.81 1.65
C PHE A 57 -3.98 1.73 1.12
N GLY A 58 -3.47 0.65 0.51
CA GLY A 58 -4.29 -0.38 -0.09
C GLY A 58 -3.62 -1.00 -1.31
N ASN A 59 -3.94 -2.27 -1.57
CA ASN A 59 -3.42 -2.95 -2.74
C ASN A 59 -4.15 -2.41 -3.95
N CYS A 60 -3.41 -1.85 -4.89
CA CYS A 60 -3.92 -1.30 -6.15
C CYS A 60 -3.22 -1.93 -7.35
N LEU A 61 -2.17 -2.72 -7.14
CA LEU A 61 -1.48 -3.50 -8.15
C LEU A 61 -1.90 -4.98 -8.08
N PRO A 62 -1.84 -5.70 -9.22
CA PRO A 62 -2.05 -7.13 -9.22
C PRO A 62 -0.94 -7.82 -8.42
N ASN A 63 -1.32 -8.80 -7.59
CA ASN A 63 -0.33 -9.64 -6.94
C ASN A 63 0.43 -10.52 -7.97
N ALA A 64 1.60 -11.02 -7.59
CA ALA A 64 2.46 -11.79 -8.48
C ALA A 64 1.78 -13.03 -9.11
N LYS A 65 0.86 -13.69 -8.39
CA LYS A 65 0.11 -14.83 -8.93
C LYS A 65 -0.84 -14.38 -10.04
N SER A 66 -1.56 -13.29 -9.84
CA SER A 66 -2.46 -12.72 -10.84
C SER A 66 -1.68 -12.27 -12.08
N VAL A 67 -0.51 -11.64 -11.90
CA VAL A 67 0.37 -11.25 -13.01
C VAL A 67 0.82 -12.48 -13.81
N LEU A 68 1.35 -13.51 -13.13
CA LEU A 68 1.84 -14.73 -13.79
C LEU A 68 0.75 -15.42 -14.61
N VAL A 69 -0.44 -15.58 -14.02
CA VAL A 69 -1.57 -16.21 -14.71
C VAL A 69 -2.00 -15.39 -15.92
N PHE A 70 -2.09 -14.05 -15.78
CA PHE A 70 -2.44 -13.18 -16.88
C PHE A 70 -1.41 -13.26 -18.02
N GLU A 71 -0.12 -13.16 -17.71
CA GLU A 71 0.94 -13.21 -18.72
C GLU A 71 0.98 -14.55 -19.47
N GLN A 72 0.79 -15.66 -18.77
CA GLN A 72 0.69 -16.98 -19.40
C GLN A 72 -0.45 -17.03 -20.42
N HIS A 73 -1.66 -16.61 -20.03
CA HIS A 73 -2.82 -16.68 -20.94
C HIS A 73 -2.74 -15.65 -22.07
N ALA A 74 -2.34 -14.42 -21.77
CA ALA A 74 -2.31 -13.34 -22.74
C ALA A 74 -1.20 -13.48 -23.78
N PHE A 75 -0.07 -14.09 -23.42
CA PHE A 75 1.14 -14.09 -24.26
C PHE A 75 1.68 -15.48 -24.63
N GLN A 76 1.29 -16.58 -23.96
CA GLN A 76 1.74 -17.93 -24.36
C GLN A 76 0.84 -18.61 -25.41
N GLU A 77 -0.41 -18.19 -25.61
CA GLU A 77 -1.24 -18.70 -26.73
C GLU A 77 -0.77 -18.20 -28.11
N LEU A 78 0.18 -17.25 -28.18
CA LEU A 78 0.77 -16.77 -29.43
C LEU A 78 1.87 -17.69 -30.01
N HIS A 79 2.28 -18.75 -29.30
CA HIS A 79 3.33 -19.68 -29.74
C HIS A 79 2.88 -21.16 -29.78
N GLY A 80 1.56 -21.42 -29.68
CA GLY A 80 1.01 -22.76 -29.92
C GLY A 80 0.85 -23.02 -31.42
N HIS A 81 1.66 -23.94 -31.95
CA HIS A 81 1.52 -24.55 -33.27
C HIS A 81 0.17 -25.24 -33.49
#